data_AF-A0A917KNT0-F1
#
_entry.id   AF-A0A917KNT0-F1
#
_cell.length_a   1.000
_cell.length_b   1.000
_cell.length_c   1.000
_cell.angle_alpha   90.00
_cell.angle_beta   90.00
_cell.angle_gamma   90.00
#
_symmetry.space_group_name_H-M   'P 1'
#
loop_
_entity.id
_entity.type
_entity.pdbx_description
1 polymer ?
#
loop_
_entity_poly.entity_id
_entity_poly.type
_entity_poly.pdbx_seq_one_letter_code
_entity_poly.pdbx_strand_id
1 'polypeptide(L)'
;MATTQIPYSSLVPNGNLAQPAGTTTVVAPTNNMQISNAFPELTVLRVVNTGVQQVITVKAGDNPPALAAGQGDLAVTVAATTGVQFIGPFESGRFVQSDGSMMIEAATVDATITAFKIPRNT
;
A
#
# COMPACT_ATOMS: atom_id res chain seq x y z
N MET A 1 18.64 -1.03 5.37
CA MET A 1 17.85 -0.24 4.42
C MET A 1 16.83 0.54 5.23
N ALA A 2 16.57 1.81 4.91
CA ALA A 2 15.55 2.56 5.64
C ALA A 2 14.16 2.15 5.13
N THR A 3 13.21 2.04 6.05
CA THR A 3 11.81 1.75 5.69
C THR A 3 10.93 2.93 6.05
N THR A 4 10.36 3.56 5.04
CA THR A 4 9.44 4.69 5.17
C THR A 4 8.07 4.18 5.58
N GLN A 5 7.51 4.77 6.64
CA GLN A 5 6.18 4.41 7.11
C GLN A 5 5.08 5.11 6.30
N ILE A 6 4.08 4.34 5.88
CA ILE A 6 2.82 4.84 5.34
C ILE A 6 1.77 4.69 6.46
N PRO A 7 1.43 5.77 7.18
CA PRO A 7 0.50 5.69 8.29
C PRO A 7 -0.93 5.41 7.78
N TYR A 8 -1.68 4.63 8.56
CA TYR A 8 -3.10 4.43 8.29
C TYR A 8 -3.91 5.70 8.52
N SER A 9 -4.81 5.96 7.59
CA SER A 9 -5.91 6.90 7.74
C SER A 9 -7.22 6.12 7.84
N SER A 10 -7.85 6.15 9.01
CA SER A 10 -9.08 5.39 9.24
C SER A 10 -10.28 6.14 8.67
N LEU A 11 -11.02 5.49 7.77
CA LEU A 11 -12.32 6.00 7.35
C LEU A 11 -13.33 5.82 8.48
N VAL A 12 -14.22 6.80 8.65
CA VAL A 12 -15.17 6.86 9.76
C VAL A 12 -16.56 6.45 9.26
N PRO A 13 -17.22 5.41 9.83
CA PRO A 13 -18.60 5.08 9.50
C PRO A 13 -19.53 6.26 9.68
N ASN A 14 -20.40 6.52 8.70
CA ASN A 14 -21.36 7.63 8.73
C ASN A 14 -20.73 9.01 9.03
N GLY A 15 -19.44 9.16 8.74
CA GLY A 15 -18.68 10.38 8.96
C GLY A 15 -18.00 10.86 7.69
N ASN A 16 -17.10 11.83 7.85
CA ASN A 16 -16.22 12.28 6.79
C ASN A 16 -14.75 12.20 7.24
N LEU A 17 -13.85 12.17 6.26
CA LEU A 17 -12.42 12.29 6.48
C LEU A 17 -11.89 13.27 5.45
N ALA A 18 -11.29 14.37 5.91
CA ALA A 18 -10.55 15.25 5.03
C ALA A 18 -9.37 14.48 4.42
N GLN A 19 -9.07 14.76 3.16
CA GLN A 19 -7.99 14.08 2.44
C GLN A 19 -6.68 14.11 3.24
N PRO A 20 -6.16 12.96 3.70
CA PRO A 20 -4.89 12.93 4.40
C PRO A 20 -3.74 13.27 3.44
N ALA A 21 -2.69 13.90 3.97
CA ALA A 21 -1.44 14.06 3.24
C ALA A 21 -0.89 12.67 2.89
N GLY A 22 -0.53 12.47 1.62
CA GLY A 22 0.08 11.22 1.17
C GLY A 22 1.55 11.15 1.54
N THR A 23 2.07 9.93 1.69
CA THR A 23 3.49 9.65 1.83
C THR A 23 4.12 9.63 0.44
N THR A 24 5.13 10.46 0.18
CA THR A 24 5.89 10.43 -1.08
C THR A 24 6.57 9.09 -1.25
N THR A 25 6.52 8.55 -2.47
CA THR A 25 7.16 7.28 -2.78
C THR A 25 8.68 7.38 -2.62
N VAL A 26 9.29 6.30 -2.15
CA VAL A 26 10.75 6.13 -2.14
C VAL A 26 11.13 4.98 -3.05
N VAL A 27 12.35 5.04 -3.58
CA VAL A 27 12.82 4.10 -4.61
C VAL A 27 13.42 2.85 -3.98
N ALA A 28 12.84 1.70 -4.30
CA ALA A 28 13.42 0.40 -3.99
C ALA A 28 14.58 0.06 -4.94
N PRO A 29 15.56 -0.77 -4.53
CA PRO A 29 15.67 -1.41 -3.23
C PRO A 29 16.37 -0.50 -2.18
N THR A 30 16.82 0.70 -2.53
CA THR A 30 17.57 1.53 -1.56
C THR A 30 16.75 1.83 -0.30
N ASN A 31 15.47 2.18 -0.48
CA ASN A 31 14.52 2.38 0.61
C ASN A 31 13.20 1.69 0.26
N ASN A 32 12.60 1.04 1.25
CA ASN A 32 11.29 0.42 1.11
C ASN A 32 10.22 1.26 1.81
N MET A 33 8.95 0.99 1.50
CA MET A 33 7.83 1.52 2.26
C MET A 33 7.11 0.40 2.97
N GLN A 34 6.45 0.72 4.08
CA GLN A 34 5.62 -0.25 4.76
C GLN A 34 4.41 0.39 5.41
N ILE A 35 3.40 -0.44 5.67
CA ILE A 35 2.33 -0.16 6.62
C ILE A 35 2.53 -1.11 7.79
N SER A 36 2.86 -0.60 8.97
CA SER A 36 2.97 -1.43 10.18
C SER A 36 1.59 -1.85 10.70
N ASN A 37 1.52 -3.05 11.31
CA ASN A 37 0.28 -3.63 11.84
C ASN A 37 -0.86 -3.61 10.81
N ALA A 38 -0.56 -4.11 9.61
CA ALA A 38 -1.44 -4.03 8.47
C ALA A 38 -2.67 -4.94 8.61
N PHE A 39 -3.80 -4.47 8.11
CA PHE A 39 -5.05 -5.22 7.97
C PHE A 39 -5.43 -5.26 6.49
N PRO A 40 -4.84 -6.17 5.68
CA PRO A 40 -4.92 -6.10 4.22
C PRO A 40 -6.36 -6.11 3.68
N GLU A 41 -7.26 -6.89 4.29
CA GLU A 41 -8.68 -6.97 3.91
C GLU A 41 -9.41 -5.63 4.06
N LEU A 42 -8.90 -4.77 4.92
CA LEU A 42 -9.45 -3.45 5.21
C LEU A 42 -8.57 -2.33 4.65
N THR A 43 -7.54 -2.66 3.87
CA THR A 43 -6.58 -1.67 3.39
C THR A 43 -6.83 -1.34 1.94
N VAL A 44 -7.01 -0.06 1.62
CA VAL A 44 -6.98 0.44 0.26
C VAL A 44 -5.89 1.50 0.14
N LEU A 45 -4.99 1.32 -0.82
CA LEU A 45 -3.99 2.32 -1.16
C LEU A 45 -4.59 3.26 -2.19
N ARG A 46 -4.61 4.56 -1.87
CA ARG A 46 -4.80 5.60 -2.88
C ARG A 46 -3.42 6.03 -3.36
N VAL A 47 -3.11 5.81 -4.63
CA VAL A 47 -1.88 6.27 -5.28
C VAL A 47 -2.22 7.45 -6.18
N VAL A 48 -1.55 8.57 -5.95
CA VAL A 48 -1.64 9.78 -6.77
C VAL A 48 -0.31 9.94 -7.48
N ASN A 49 -0.29 9.80 -8.80
CA ASN A 49 0.89 9.98 -9.62
C ASN A 49 0.67 11.13 -10.59
N THR A 50 1.53 12.14 -10.54
CA THR A 50 1.50 13.31 -11.43
C THR A 50 2.80 13.49 -12.21
N GLY A 51 3.79 12.61 -12.01
CA GLY A 51 5.08 12.64 -12.70
C GLY A 51 5.14 11.57 -13.79
N VAL A 52 6.14 10.70 -13.79
CA VAL A 52 6.30 9.66 -14.80
C VAL A 52 5.48 8.42 -14.45
N GLN A 53 5.03 7.67 -15.46
CA GLN A 53 4.42 6.35 -15.25
C GLN A 53 5.36 5.47 -14.42
N GLN A 54 4.80 4.84 -13.39
CA GLN A 54 5.57 4.01 -12.47
C GLN A 54 4.80 2.78 -12.02
N VAL A 55 5.55 1.77 -11.57
CA VAL A 55 4.99 0.55 -10.99
C VAL A 55 5.02 0.67 -9.48
N ILE A 56 3.86 0.44 -8.86
CA ILE A 56 3.73 0.23 -7.42
C ILE A 56 3.63 -1.27 -7.19
N THR A 57 4.55 -1.79 -6.38
CA THR A 57 4.64 -3.21 -6.08
C THR A 57 4.25 -3.44 -4.63
N VAL A 58 3.25 -4.29 -4.39
CA VAL A 58 2.94 -4.79 -3.05
C VAL A 58 3.62 -6.15 -2.91
N LYS A 59 4.56 -6.24 -1.97
CA LYS A 59 5.40 -7.44 -1.81
C LYS A 59 4.58 -8.59 -1.24
N ALA A 60 4.85 -9.79 -1.76
CA ALA A 60 4.33 -11.01 -1.16
C ALA A 60 4.74 -11.08 0.32
N GLY A 61 3.80 -11.51 1.16
CA GLY A 61 3.99 -11.76 2.57
C GLY A 61 4.84 -13.00 2.82
N ASP A 62 5.53 -13.03 3.95
CA ASP A 62 6.29 -14.17 4.46
C ASP A 62 5.65 -14.80 5.71
N ASN A 63 4.42 -14.42 6.09
CA ASN A 63 3.70 -14.94 7.27
C ASN A 63 3.26 -16.41 7.09
N PRO A 64 3.88 -17.41 7.78
CA PRO A 64 3.59 -18.83 7.55
C PRO A 64 2.27 -19.28 8.20
N PRO A 65 1.49 -20.19 7.56
CA PRO A 65 1.69 -20.77 6.24
C PRO A 65 1.06 -19.89 5.14
N ALA A 66 1.88 -19.11 4.44
CA ALA A 66 1.44 -18.32 3.29
C ALA A 66 1.21 -19.24 2.07
N LEU A 67 0.13 -20.01 2.09
CA LEU A 67 -0.27 -20.90 0.99
C LEU A 67 -0.42 -20.15 -0.35
N ALA A 68 -0.64 -18.82 -0.29
CA ALA A 68 -0.78 -17.95 -1.45
C ALA A 68 0.45 -17.05 -1.73
N ALA A 69 1.53 -17.11 -0.93
CA ALA A 69 2.78 -16.41 -1.26
C ALA A 69 3.41 -16.89 -2.56
N GLY A 70 3.11 -18.12 -2.99
CA GLY A 70 3.51 -18.65 -4.31
C GLY A 70 2.96 -17.86 -5.50
N GLN A 71 1.96 -17.00 -5.29
CA GLN A 71 1.42 -16.11 -6.33
C GLN A 71 2.29 -14.88 -6.59
N GLY A 72 3.33 -14.64 -5.78
CA GLY A 72 4.27 -13.55 -5.95
C GLY A 72 3.72 -12.15 -5.63
N ASP A 73 4.54 -11.16 -5.93
CA ASP A 73 4.23 -9.75 -5.71
C ASP A 73 3.09 -9.27 -6.62
N LEU A 74 2.31 -8.29 -6.13
CA LEU A 74 1.35 -7.58 -6.96
C LEU A 74 2.00 -6.33 -7.54
N ALA A 75 2.16 -6.27 -8.86
CA ALA A 75 2.64 -5.09 -9.57
C ALA A 75 1.48 -4.35 -10.25
N VAL A 76 1.29 -3.07 -9.92
CA VAL A 76 0.28 -2.20 -10.53
C VAL A 76 0.96 -1.03 -11.22
N THR A 77 0.69 -0.85 -12.51
CA THR A 77 1.19 0.29 -13.27
C THR A 77 0.27 1.49 -13.10
N VAL A 78 0.80 2.55 -12.51
CA VAL A 78 0.12 3.82 -12.29
C VAL A 78 0.62 4.83 -13.31
N ALA A 79 -0.24 5.14 -14.29
CA ALA A 79 0.11 6.10 -15.33
C ALA A 79 0.13 7.55 -14.79
N ALA A 80 1.06 8.34 -15.31
CA ALA A 80 1.30 9.75 -15.02
C ALA A 80 0.05 10.65 -14.99
N THR A 81 -0.93 10.34 -15.84
CA THR A 81 -2.07 11.22 -16.15
C THR A 81 -3.40 10.70 -15.60
N THR A 82 -3.41 9.54 -14.96
CA THR A 82 -4.65 8.95 -14.41
C THR A 82 -5.16 9.68 -13.16
N GLY A 83 -4.35 10.57 -12.59
CA GLY A 83 -4.70 11.46 -11.48
C GLY A 83 -4.74 10.74 -10.13
N VAL A 84 -5.48 9.63 -10.03
CA VAL A 84 -5.61 8.83 -8.81
C VAL A 84 -5.95 7.37 -9.16
N GLN A 85 -5.27 6.40 -8.57
CA GLN A 85 -5.64 4.98 -8.60
C GLN A 85 -5.87 4.45 -7.19
N PHE A 86 -6.81 3.53 -7.04
CA PHE A 86 -7.08 2.81 -5.79
C PHE A 86 -6.70 1.35 -5.97
N ILE A 87 -5.87 0.83 -5.06
CA ILE A 87 -5.32 -0.53 -5.10
C ILE A 87 -5.74 -1.24 -3.81
N GLY A 88 -6.30 -2.44 -3.95
CA GLY A 88 -6.89 -3.22 -2.86
C GLY A 88 -8.41 -3.32 -2.96
N PRO A 89 -9.10 -3.84 -1.92
CA PRO A 89 -8.53 -4.43 -0.72
C PRO A 89 -7.68 -5.67 -1.02
N PHE A 90 -6.80 -6.00 -0.08
CA PHE A 90 -5.79 -7.04 -0.24
C PHE A 90 -6.17 -8.27 0.58
N GLU A 91 -5.52 -9.40 0.29
CA GLU A 91 -5.70 -10.65 1.03
C GLU A 91 -4.57 -10.83 2.03
N SER A 92 -4.87 -11.07 3.32
CA SER A 92 -3.82 -11.20 4.33
C SER A 92 -2.88 -12.37 4.09
N GLY A 93 -3.41 -13.50 3.62
CA GLY A 93 -2.62 -14.69 3.29
C GLY A 93 -1.60 -14.48 2.16
N ARG A 94 -1.67 -13.34 1.45
CA ARG A 94 -0.76 -12.98 0.35
C ARG A 94 0.23 -11.89 0.66
N PHE A 95 -0.10 -10.93 1.53
CA PHE A 95 0.65 -9.67 1.62
C PHE A 95 1.09 -9.29 3.04
N VAL A 96 0.67 -10.04 4.07
CA VAL A 96 1.15 -9.82 5.45
C VAL A 96 2.53 -10.45 5.62
N GLN A 97 3.47 -9.64 6.09
CA GLN A 97 4.78 -10.09 6.54
C GLN A 97 4.67 -10.75 7.93
N SER A 98 5.69 -11.50 8.33
CA SER A 98 5.79 -12.24 9.59
C SER A 98 5.76 -11.33 10.82
N ASP A 99 6.13 -10.06 10.66
CA ASP A 99 6.03 -9.01 11.67
C ASP A 99 4.67 -8.27 11.68
N GLY A 100 3.72 -8.70 10.84
CA GLY A 100 2.40 -8.09 10.70
C GLY A 100 2.37 -6.84 9.81
N SER A 101 3.46 -6.48 9.14
CA SER A 101 3.49 -5.35 8.21
C SER A 101 3.02 -5.73 6.79
N MET A 102 2.72 -4.73 5.97
CA MET A 102 2.65 -4.87 4.51
C MET A 102 3.77 -4.05 3.89
N MET A 103 4.56 -4.65 3.00
CA MET A 103 5.64 -3.97 2.27
C MET A 103 5.17 -3.46 0.91
N ILE A 104 5.54 -2.22 0.60
CA ILE A 104 5.24 -1.56 -0.66
C ILE A 104 6.54 -0.99 -1.23
N GLU A 105 6.74 -1.20 -2.52
CA GLU A 105 7.88 -0.69 -3.28
C GLU A 105 7.38 0.19 -4.43
N ALA A 106 8.17 1.19 -4.77
CA ALA A 106 7.91 2.06 -5.91
C ALA A 106 9.19 2.23 -6.73
N ALA A 107 9.02 2.42 -8.03
CA ALA A 107 10.14 2.61 -8.95
C ALA A 107 10.68 4.06 -8.96
N THR A 108 9.89 5.04 -8.52
CA THR A 108 10.24 6.48 -8.59
C THR A 108 9.75 7.23 -7.34
N VAL A 109 10.10 8.52 -7.22
CA VAL A 109 9.65 9.44 -6.14
C VAL A 109 8.50 10.37 -6.57
N ASP A 110 7.86 10.09 -7.70
CA ASP A 110 6.91 11.00 -8.36
C ASP A 110 5.45 10.84 -7.91
N ALA A 111 5.17 9.85 -7.05
CA ALA A 111 3.84 9.57 -6.55
C ALA A 111 3.73 9.81 -5.04
N THR A 112 2.49 9.93 -4.58
CA THR A 112 2.15 9.85 -3.17
C THR A 112 1.18 8.70 -2.93
N ILE A 113 1.36 8.01 -1.81
CA ILE A 113 0.52 6.90 -1.38
C ILE A 113 -0.18 7.27 -0.08
N THR A 114 -1.48 7.01 0.00
CA THR A 114 -2.24 7.07 1.26
C THR A 114 -2.85 5.71 1.54
N ALA A 115 -2.62 5.18 2.74
CA ALA A 115 -3.24 3.93 3.19
C ALA A 115 -4.53 4.24 3.93
N PHE A 116 -5.67 3.88 3.35
CA PHE A 116 -6.96 3.95 4.01
C PHE A 116 -7.31 2.65 4.69
N LYS A 117 -7.78 2.73 5.94
CA LYS A 117 -8.40 1.61 6.64
C LYS A 117 -9.91 1.73 6.54
N ILE A 118 -10.54 0.81 5.82
CA ILE A 118 -11.99 0.70 5.70
C ILE A 118 -12.57 0.16 7.01
N PRO A 119 -13.58 0.82 7.60
CA PRO A 119 -14.21 0.31 8.80
C PRO A 119 -15.04 -0.93 8.48
N ARG A 120 -15.01 -1.92 9.38
CA ARG A 120 -16.02 -2.98 9.39
C ARG A 120 -17.21 -2.44 10.17
N ASN A 121 -18.31 -2.18 9.48
CA ASN A 121 -19.56 -1.91 10.17
C ASN A 121 -20.01 -3.25 10.78
N THR A 122 -20.03 -3.33 12.11
CA THR A 122 -20.59 -4.46 12.86
C THR A 122 -22.09 -4.32 12.96
#